data_AF-A0A2S7C8N0-F1
#
_entry.id   AF-A0A2S7C8N0-F1
#
_cell.length_a   1.000
_cell.length_b   1.000
_cell.length_c   1.000
_cell.angle_alpha   90.00
_cell.angle_beta   90.00
_cell.angle_gamma   90.00
#
_symmetry.space_group_name_H-M   'P 1'
#
loop_
_entity.id
_entity.type
_entity.pdbx_description
1 polymer ?
#
loop_
_entity_poly.entity_id
_entity_poly.type
_entity_poly.pdbx_seq_one_letter_code
_entity_poly.pdbx_strand_id
1 'polypeptide(L)'
;MRKPALLIVAIVLLIAGLWGMRTLQTPKPQFAPQLNAPIAAASPARRVPHLPAFLPTEAMATIVLIQRGGPFPYPQDGSVFGNREHRLPERPRGYYREYTVDTPGSADRGARRIVTGGTPPQTWYYSDDHYQTFKSFQGPTPEQAP
;
A
#
# COMPACT_ATOMS: atom_id res chain seq x y z
N MET A 1 52.93 17.08 53.17
CA MET A 1 51.85 17.94 52.61
C MET A 1 51.33 17.28 51.34
N ARG A 2 50.18 16.61 51.39
CA ARG A 2 49.54 16.01 50.21
C ARG A 2 49.00 17.16 49.36
N LYS A 3 49.33 17.22 48.05
CA LYS A 3 48.92 18.31 47.15
C LYS A 3 47.57 17.94 46.49
N PRO A 4 46.41 18.29 47.08
CA PRO A 4 45.10 17.85 46.57
C PRO A 4 44.82 18.37 45.16
N ALA A 5 45.42 19.52 44.79
CA ALA A 5 45.28 20.12 43.48
C ALA A 5 45.79 19.23 42.34
N LEU A 6 46.88 18.47 42.55
CA LEU A 6 47.40 17.55 41.52
C LEU A 6 46.45 16.37 41.27
N LEU A 7 45.76 15.91 42.32
CA LEU A 7 44.79 14.83 42.23
C LEU A 7 43.53 15.26 41.46
N ILE A 8 43.06 16.49 41.69
CA ILE A 8 41.90 17.05 40.97
C ILE A 8 42.24 17.23 39.49
N VAL A 9 43.41 17.77 39.15
CA VAL A 9 43.84 17.93 37.75
C VAL A 9 43.98 16.58 37.05
N ALA A 10 44.53 15.57 37.74
CA ALA A 10 44.60 14.21 37.19
C ALA A 10 43.22 13.61 36.91
N ILE A 11 42.25 13.80 37.82
CA ILE A 11 40.88 13.30 37.64
C ILE A 11 40.19 14.00 36.47
N VAL A 12 40.34 15.33 36.34
CA VAL A 12 39.74 16.10 35.23
C VAL A 12 40.33 15.66 33.88
N LEU A 13 41.64 15.46 33.79
CA LEU A 13 42.29 14.94 32.58
C LEU A 13 41.84 13.52 32.25
N LEU A 14 41.63 12.68 33.26
CA LEU A 14 41.19 11.30 33.08
C LEU A 14 39.73 11.24 32.58
N ILE A 15 38.84 12.07 33.13
CA ILE A 15 37.45 12.17 32.67
C ILE A 15 37.39 12.74 31.24
N ALA A 16 38.17 13.78 30.94
CA ALA A 16 38.24 14.35 29.60
C ALA A 16 38.77 13.33 28.56
N GLY A 17 39.78 12.54 28.93
CA GLY A 17 40.29 11.45 28.10
C GLY A 17 39.26 10.34 27.86
N LEU A 18 38.51 9.95 28.89
CA LEU A 18 37.42 8.96 28.78
C LEU A 18 36.26 9.43 27.91
N TRP A 19 35.94 10.73 27.94
CA TRP A 19 34.90 11.31 27.08
C TRP A 19 35.34 11.37 25.60
N GLY A 20 36.59 11.78 25.35
CA GLY A 20 37.16 11.77 23.99
C GLY A 20 37.29 10.37 23.38
N MET A 21 37.50 9.33 24.19
CA MET A 21 37.59 7.96 23.69
C MET A 21 36.22 7.37 23.28
N ARG A 22 35.11 7.89 23.82
CA ARG A 22 33.76 7.49 23.39
C ARG A 22 33.29 8.16 22.10
N THR A 23 33.79 9.36 21.77
CA THR A 23 33.38 10.08 20.55
C THR A 23 34.07 9.56 19.29
N LEU A 24 35.14 8.76 19.42
CA LEU A 24 35.86 8.14 18.30
C LEU A 24 35.36 6.74 17.92
N GLN A 25 34.51 6.12 18.73
CA GLN A 25 33.89 4.82 18.41
C GLN A 25 32.66 5.01 17.53
N THR A 26 32.87 5.45 16.29
CA THR A 26 31.87 5.25 15.25
C THR A 26 31.91 3.78 14.83
N PRO A 27 30.79 3.03 14.88
CA PRO A 27 30.76 1.69 14.31
C PRO A 27 31.05 1.80 12.82
N LYS A 28 32.14 1.20 12.35
CA LYS A 28 32.42 1.06 10.91
C LYS A 28 31.25 0.27 10.30
N PRO A 29 30.48 0.81 9.34
CA PRO A 29 29.54 0.00 8.59
C PRO A 29 30.34 -1.04 7.80
N GLN A 30 30.29 -2.29 8.24
CA GLN A 30 30.85 -3.42 7.51
C GLN A 30 29.96 -3.73 6.31
N PHE A 31 30.11 -2.96 5.23
CA PHE A 31 29.69 -3.41 3.90
C PHE A 31 30.75 -4.39 3.38
N ALA A 32 30.72 -5.62 3.91
CA ALA A 32 31.39 -6.74 3.29
C ALA A 32 30.37 -7.44 2.38
N PRO A 33 30.60 -7.58 1.06
CA PRO A 33 29.80 -8.47 0.25
C PRO A 33 30.09 -9.90 0.72
N GLN A 34 29.11 -10.51 1.37
CA GLN A 34 29.17 -11.92 1.76
C GLN A 34 29.11 -12.75 0.47
N LEU A 35 30.28 -13.06 -0.11
CA LEU A 35 30.42 -13.82 -1.36
C LEU A 35 29.99 -15.31 -1.25
N ASN A 36 29.52 -15.74 -0.08
CA ASN A 36 29.20 -17.15 0.20
C ASN A 36 27.80 -17.38 0.80
N ALA A 37 26.91 -16.38 0.79
CA ALA A 37 25.50 -16.67 1.01
C ALA A 37 24.94 -17.35 -0.26
N PRO A 38 24.27 -18.51 -0.19
CA PRO A 38 23.47 -18.95 -1.32
C PRO A 38 22.47 -17.84 -1.58
N ILE A 39 22.64 -17.15 -2.72
CA ILE A 39 21.63 -16.27 -3.27
C ILE A 39 20.50 -17.22 -3.69
N ALA A 40 19.69 -17.64 -2.73
CA ALA A 40 18.30 -17.92 -2.99
C ALA A 40 17.68 -16.57 -3.34
N ALA A 41 18.00 -16.07 -4.53
CA ALA A 41 17.13 -15.17 -5.26
C ALA A 41 15.88 -16.00 -5.53
N ALA A 42 15.03 -16.13 -4.52
CA ALA A 42 13.62 -16.13 -4.76
C ALA A 42 13.38 -14.79 -5.46
N SER A 43 13.49 -14.77 -6.79
CA SER A 43 12.79 -13.78 -7.58
C SER A 43 11.41 -13.72 -6.94
N PRO A 44 10.93 -12.56 -6.45
CA PRO A 44 9.54 -12.47 -6.11
C PRO A 44 8.83 -12.74 -7.44
N ALA A 45 8.39 -13.98 -7.64
CA ALA A 45 7.57 -14.35 -8.78
C ALA A 45 6.49 -13.28 -8.77
N ARG A 46 6.47 -12.44 -9.82
CA ARG A 46 5.61 -11.25 -9.88
C ARG A 46 4.23 -11.75 -9.51
N ARG A 47 3.77 -11.43 -8.29
CA ARG A 47 2.56 -12.02 -7.72
C ARG A 47 1.44 -11.41 -8.53
N VAL A 48 1.07 -12.08 -9.62
CA VAL A 48 -0.09 -11.70 -10.43
C VAL A 48 -1.26 -11.71 -9.46
N PRO A 49 -1.96 -10.58 -9.26
CA PRO A 49 -3.11 -10.54 -8.38
C PRO A 49 -4.08 -11.62 -8.83
N HIS A 50 -4.30 -12.64 -7.99
CA HIS A 50 -5.29 -13.68 -8.29
C HIS A 50 -6.66 -13.09 -8.03
N LEU A 51 -7.28 -12.56 -9.09
CA LEU A 51 -8.64 -12.06 -9.05
C LEU A 51 -9.63 -13.23 -8.97
N PRO A 52 -10.75 -13.09 -8.24
CA PRO A 52 -11.79 -14.10 -8.23
C PRO A 52 -12.30 -14.42 -9.64
N ALA A 53 -12.62 -15.69 -9.90
CA ALA A 53 -13.08 -16.16 -11.21
C ALA A 53 -14.38 -15.51 -11.71
N PHE A 54 -15.18 -14.89 -10.84
CA PHE A 54 -16.38 -14.16 -11.24
C PHE A 54 -16.09 -12.76 -11.82
N LEU A 55 -14.87 -12.24 -11.64
CA LEU A 55 -14.49 -10.98 -12.25
C LEU A 55 -14.14 -11.22 -13.73
N PRO A 56 -14.72 -10.45 -14.66
CA PRO A 56 -14.31 -10.51 -16.04
C PRO A 56 -12.90 -9.93 -16.19
N THR A 57 -12.18 -10.29 -17.26
CA THR A 57 -10.80 -9.83 -17.49
C THR A 57 -10.70 -8.30 -17.55
N GLU A 58 -11.73 -7.62 -18.06
CA GLU A 58 -11.81 -6.16 -18.14
C GLU A 58 -11.76 -5.49 -16.74
N ALA A 59 -12.20 -6.18 -15.68
CA ALA A 59 -12.16 -5.66 -14.32
C ALA A 59 -10.74 -5.33 -13.86
N MET A 60 -9.73 -6.05 -14.39
CA MET A 60 -8.32 -5.80 -14.07
C MET A 60 -7.90 -4.38 -14.47
N ALA A 61 -8.32 -3.92 -15.65
CA ALA A 61 -7.99 -2.57 -16.12
C ALA A 61 -8.58 -1.53 -15.16
N THR A 62 -9.86 -1.65 -14.81
CA THR A 62 -10.53 -0.77 -13.84
C THR A 62 -9.84 -0.79 -12.47
N ILE A 63 -9.44 -1.96 -11.96
CA ILE A 63 -8.73 -2.09 -10.69
C ILE A 63 -7.41 -1.30 -10.71
N VAL A 64 -6.61 -1.44 -11.77
CA VAL A 64 -5.35 -0.70 -11.94
C VAL A 64 -5.60 0.81 -11.96
N LEU A 65 -6.65 1.26 -12.66
CA LEU A 65 -7.05 2.68 -12.68
C LEU A 65 -7.40 3.18 -11.28
N ILE A 66 -8.17 2.40 -10.52
CA ILE A 66 -8.56 2.74 -9.15
C ILE A 66 -7.33 2.86 -8.25
N GLN A 67 -6.39 1.91 -8.34
CA GLN A 67 -5.18 1.92 -7.52
C GLN A 67 -4.30 3.15 -7.77
N ARG A 68 -4.16 3.57 -9.03
CA ARG A 68 -3.34 4.73 -9.39
C ARG A 68 -4.08 6.08 -9.32
N GLY A 69 -5.40 6.07 -9.07
CA GLY A 69 -6.22 7.27 -8.98
C GLY A 69 -6.64 7.88 -10.33
N GLY A 70 -6.75 7.08 -11.40
CA GLY A 70 -7.14 7.52 -12.74
C GLY A 70 -5.96 7.79 -13.68
N PRO A 71 -6.13 8.57 -14.77
CA PRO A 71 -7.39 9.13 -15.26
C PRO A 71 -8.39 8.01 -15.58
N PHE A 72 -9.68 8.28 -15.36
CA PHE A 72 -10.75 7.32 -15.62
C PHE A 72 -11.39 7.55 -16.99
N PRO A 73 -11.81 6.49 -17.69
CA PRO A 73 -12.36 6.59 -19.04
C PRO A 73 -13.77 7.21 -19.05
N TYR A 74 -14.55 7.04 -17.98
CA TYR A 74 -15.90 7.59 -17.92
C TYR A 74 -16.01 8.74 -16.91
N PRO A 75 -16.79 9.79 -17.20
CA PRO A 75 -16.98 10.93 -16.28
C PRO A 75 -17.57 10.56 -14.91
N GLN A 76 -18.29 9.45 -14.82
CA GLN A 76 -18.91 8.98 -13.58
C GLN A 76 -17.94 8.19 -12.70
N ASP A 77 -16.81 7.74 -13.24
CA ASP A 77 -15.87 6.91 -12.50
C ASP A 77 -15.18 7.72 -11.40
N GLY A 78 -15.16 7.17 -10.19
CA GLY A 78 -14.70 7.83 -8.97
C GLY A 78 -15.77 8.69 -8.29
N SER A 79 -16.96 8.83 -8.88
CA SER A 79 -18.08 9.53 -8.25
C SER A 79 -18.63 8.76 -7.05
N VAL A 80 -19.40 9.45 -6.19
CA VAL A 80 -19.95 8.86 -4.97
C VAL A 80 -21.07 7.88 -5.32
N PHE A 81 -20.91 6.62 -4.89
CA PHE A 81 -21.99 5.64 -4.89
C PHE A 81 -22.87 5.82 -3.65
N GLY A 82 -24.15 6.11 -3.86
CA GLY A 82 -25.06 6.49 -2.78
C GLY A 82 -25.55 5.34 -1.90
N ASN A 83 -25.50 4.09 -2.37
CA ASN A 83 -26.07 2.92 -1.69
C ASN A 83 -27.53 3.13 -1.20
N ARG A 84 -28.38 3.74 -2.04
CA ARG A 84 -29.76 4.14 -1.67
C ARG A 84 -30.68 2.94 -1.44
N GLU A 85 -30.41 1.85 -2.13
CA GLU A 85 -31.15 0.59 -2.06
C GLU A 85 -30.60 -0.32 -0.94
N HIS A 86 -29.66 0.17 -0.11
CA HIS A 86 -29.07 -0.52 1.03
C HIS A 86 -28.52 -1.93 0.69
N ARG A 87 -27.96 -2.10 -0.52
CA ARG A 87 -27.39 -3.38 -0.99
C ARG A 87 -26.00 -3.66 -0.42
N LEU A 88 -25.28 -2.62 -0.01
CA LEU A 88 -24.00 -2.70 0.68
C LEU A 88 -24.19 -2.33 2.16
N PRO A 89 -23.25 -2.68 3.06
CA PRO A 89 -23.31 -2.25 4.46
C PRO A 89 -23.47 -0.74 4.62
N GLU A 90 -24.22 -0.31 5.61
CA GLU A 90 -24.46 1.12 5.87
C GLU A 90 -23.18 1.83 6.32
N ARG A 91 -22.87 2.96 5.67
CA ARG A 91 -21.68 3.77 5.92
C ARG A 91 -22.00 5.25 5.70
N PRO A 92 -21.20 6.18 6.27
CA PRO A 92 -21.38 7.61 6.03
C PRO A 92 -21.39 7.96 4.53
N ARG A 93 -22.11 9.02 4.16
CA ARG A 93 -22.16 9.52 2.78
C ARG A 93 -20.74 9.79 2.25
N GLY A 94 -20.48 9.38 1.02
CA GLY A 94 -19.17 9.53 0.38
C GLY A 94 -18.18 8.40 0.69
N TYR A 95 -18.55 7.41 1.52
CA TYR A 95 -17.71 6.25 1.79
C TYR A 95 -17.49 5.39 0.54
N TYR A 96 -18.51 5.21 -0.29
CA TYR A 96 -18.45 4.39 -1.50
C TYR A 96 -18.20 5.23 -2.76
N ARG A 97 -17.40 4.69 -3.68
CA ARG A 97 -17.15 5.22 -5.03
C ARG A 97 -17.40 4.16 -6.07
N GLU A 98 -17.92 4.55 -7.23
CA GLU A 98 -18.21 3.65 -8.34
C GLU A 98 -17.26 3.82 -9.52
N TYR A 99 -17.04 2.74 -10.26
CA TYR A 99 -16.20 2.70 -11.46
C TYR A 99 -16.80 1.72 -12.46
N THR A 100 -16.76 2.09 -13.74
CA THR A 100 -17.17 1.22 -14.84
C THR A 100 -16.16 0.11 -15.07
N VAL A 101 -16.69 -1.08 -15.31
CA VAL A 101 -15.96 -2.19 -15.93
C VAL A 101 -16.50 -2.32 -17.35
N ASP A 102 -15.61 -2.32 -18.33
CA ASP A 102 -16.03 -2.37 -19.73
C ASP A 102 -16.77 -3.67 -20.06
N THR A 103 -17.79 -3.54 -20.89
CA THR A 103 -18.47 -4.66 -21.53
C THR A 103 -18.09 -4.67 -23.00
N PRO A 104 -17.30 -5.65 -23.46
CA PRO A 104 -16.91 -5.73 -24.87
C PRO A 104 -18.10 -5.67 -25.81
N GLY A 105 -18.01 -4.81 -26.83
CA GLY A 105 -19.07 -4.60 -27.82
C GLY A 105 -20.22 -3.71 -27.36
N SER A 106 -20.24 -3.23 -26.11
CA SER A 106 -21.22 -2.22 -25.69
C SER A 106 -20.89 -0.85 -26.28
N ALA A 107 -21.91 -0.12 -26.71
CA ALA A 107 -21.78 1.28 -27.15
C ALA A 107 -21.84 2.28 -25.98
N ASP A 108 -22.16 1.80 -24.79
CA ASP A 108 -22.30 2.57 -23.57
C ASP A 108 -21.43 1.98 -22.44
N ARG A 109 -21.61 2.48 -21.21
CA ARG A 109 -20.91 2.01 -20.01
C ARG A 109 -21.27 0.57 -19.60
N GLY A 110 -22.26 -0.05 -20.23
CA GLY A 110 -22.80 -1.35 -19.85
C GLY A 110 -23.35 -1.39 -18.42
N ALA A 111 -23.63 -2.60 -17.92
CA ALA A 111 -24.15 -2.84 -16.58
C ALA A 111 -23.07 -3.11 -15.52
N ARG A 112 -21.82 -3.36 -15.93
CA ARG A 112 -20.76 -3.87 -15.03
C ARG A 112 -20.06 -2.76 -14.27
N ARG A 113 -19.89 -2.94 -12.96
CA ARG A 113 -19.36 -1.92 -12.05
C ARG A 113 -18.47 -2.53 -10.98
N ILE A 114 -17.43 -1.81 -10.61
CA ILE A 114 -16.75 -1.97 -9.34
C ILE A 114 -17.18 -0.84 -8.41
N VAL A 115 -17.51 -1.18 -7.16
CA VAL A 115 -17.73 -0.22 -6.09
C VAL A 115 -16.67 -0.44 -5.02
N THR A 116 -15.96 0.61 -4.64
CA THR A 116 -14.98 0.57 -3.55
C THR A 116 -15.46 1.37 -2.35
N GLY A 117 -15.20 0.89 -1.14
CA GLY A 117 -15.43 1.65 0.09
C GLY A 117 -14.12 2.13 0.75
N GLY A 118 -14.09 3.39 1.17
CA GLY A 118 -12.96 4.03 1.84
C GLY A 118 -12.05 4.83 0.90
N THR A 119 -11.12 5.58 1.49
CA THR A 119 -10.05 6.28 0.77
C THR A 119 -8.77 6.22 1.63
N PRO A 120 -7.79 5.37 1.28
CA PRO A 120 -7.76 4.46 0.12
C PRO A 120 -8.83 3.34 0.22
N PRO A 121 -9.15 2.67 -0.90
CA PRO A 121 -10.09 1.54 -0.92
C PRO A 121 -9.74 0.44 0.09
N GLN A 122 -10.68 0.13 0.98
CA GLN A 122 -10.58 -0.94 1.99
C GLN A 122 -11.50 -2.12 1.66
N THR A 123 -12.61 -1.85 0.98
CA THR A 123 -13.61 -2.86 0.60
C THR A 123 -13.89 -2.75 -0.88
N TRP A 124 -14.17 -3.88 -1.53
CA TRP A 124 -14.35 -3.98 -2.96
C TRP A 124 -15.55 -4.87 -3.28
N TYR A 125 -16.39 -4.38 -4.18
CA TYR A 125 -17.60 -5.05 -4.62
C TYR A 125 -17.69 -4.98 -6.15
N TYR A 126 -18.22 -6.03 -6.75
CA TYR A 126 -18.51 -6.10 -8.17
C TYR A 126 -19.99 -6.35 -8.40
N SER A 127 -20.56 -5.69 -9.40
CA SER A 127 -21.90 -5.91 -9.91
C SER A 127 -21.81 -6.08 -11.43
N ASP A 128 -22.48 -7.08 -11.98
CA ASP A 128 -22.65 -7.31 -13.41
C ASP A 128 -24.06 -6.97 -13.92
N ASP A 129 -24.92 -6.46 -13.04
CA ASP A 129 -26.36 -6.29 -13.23
C ASP A 129 -26.86 -4.88 -12.90
N HIS A 130 -25.98 -3.88 -12.99
CA HIS A 130 -26.29 -2.48 -12.75
C HIS A 130 -26.80 -2.21 -11.31
N TYR A 131 -25.99 -2.64 -10.33
CA TYR A 131 -26.18 -2.46 -8.89
C TYR A 131 -27.34 -3.25 -8.25
N GLN A 132 -27.94 -4.20 -8.97
CA GLN A 132 -29.02 -5.03 -8.41
C GLN A 132 -28.47 -6.04 -7.40
N THR A 133 -27.32 -6.65 -7.70
CA THR A 133 -26.59 -7.55 -6.80
C THR A 133 -25.11 -7.20 -6.74
N PHE A 134 -24.46 -7.64 -5.66
CA PHE A 134 -23.04 -7.40 -5.43
C PHE A 134 -22.34 -8.66 -4.95
N LYS A 135 -21.12 -8.86 -5.45
CA LYS A 135 -20.16 -9.84 -4.95
C LYS A 135 -18.98 -9.11 -4.34
N SER A 136 -18.70 -9.33 -3.06
CA SER A 136 -17.51 -8.79 -2.42
C SER A 136 -16.27 -9.56 -2.86
N PHE A 137 -15.13 -8.88 -2.92
CA PHE A 137 -13.84 -9.51 -3.14
C PHE A 137 -12.72 -8.80 -2.38
N GLN A 138 -11.61 -9.52 -2.22
CA GLN A 138 -10.39 -8.92 -1.74
C GLN A 138 -9.73 -8.15 -2.88
N GLY A 139 -9.71 -6.82 -2.78
CA GLY A 139 -8.95 -5.98 -3.70
C GLY A 139 -7.44 -6.20 -3.55
N PRO A 140 -6.65 -5.86 -4.57
CA PRO A 140 -5.19 -5.95 -4.51
C PRO A 140 -4.62 -5.09 -3.39
N THR A 141 -3.64 -5.63 -2.67
CA THR A 141 -2.90 -4.85 -1.66
C THR A 141 -2.04 -3.77 -2.33
N PRO A 142 -1.71 -2.67 -1.61
CA PRO A 142 -0.86 -1.61 -2.16
C PRO A 142 0.47 -2.11 -2.75
N GLU A 143 1.05 -3.17 -2.19
CA GLU A 143 2.29 -3.80 -2.68
C GLU A 143 2.11 -4.60 -3.99
N GLN A 144 0.86 -4.90 -4.37
CA GLN A 144 0.50 -5.61 -5.59
C GLN A 144 0.06 -4.66 -6.72
N ALA A 145 0.11 -3.34 -6.49
CA ALA A 145 -0.04 -2.37 -7.56
C ALA A 145 1.14 -2.54 -8.55
N PRO A 146 0.88 -2.58 -9.87
CA PRO A 146 1.90 -2.84 -10.88
C PRO A 146 2.98 -1.76 -10.98
#